data_AF-A0A2G6L420-F1
#
_entry.id   AF-A0A2G6L420-F1
#
_cell.length_a   1.000
_cell.length_b   1.000
_cell.length_c   1.000
_cell.angle_alpha   90.00
_cell.angle_beta   90.00
_cell.angle_gamma   90.00
#
_symmetry.space_group_name_H-M   'P 1'
#
loop_
_entity.id
_entity.type
_entity.pdbx_description
1 polymer ?
#
loop_
_entity_poly.entity_id
_entity_poly.type
_entity_poly.pdbx_seq_one_letter_code
_entity_poly.pdbx_strand_id
1 'polypeptide(L)'
;MRHKESKSTYRNNGKPGIGTMKLIATLLLLLSVTQISLADSNDSPLPTLGDYTSGIVSPDQEYRLGRAWLRQLRAQAPTIEDPLIYDYLTHMLYLLASNSDLENPNLVLAVINSPQINAFAVPGGVIGLNAGLLMHAQSEDELAAVIAHELAHLSQRHFARGQEYNQRTQWVTAAAILASVVLMATAGSDAGMAALATTQATAIDQQLRFSRNNEREADRIGMQTLVRAGFNPQAMPGFFERLLKNSRYAGTIPPEFLLTHPVTQSRISDSKNRADTYPLKNNTQSLEFELMRIRTSVAYTREDTSAISELETNLKENKTANKEVTRYGLAYAYFRANRYDDALTTLAPLLIKRPNRITYLYTQASILMAKSDYKGAIRVLEKGLSFSPDNYPLSMAYAEALLRNNQPLPALKVVKQQQQAKPLLPNPWYIMSECYGKLGNNIGVHEARGEYYFLTGRLEKALEQLNYAQALAQEDFQLHTRIRNRLMQIKRSANDLKL
;
A
#
# COMPACT_ATOMS: atom_id res chain seq x y z
N MET A 1 -64.45 61.86 -61.12
CA MET A 1 -64.36 60.88 -62.24
C MET A 1 -62.95 60.29 -62.26
N ARG A 2 -62.85 58.95 -62.17
CA ARG A 2 -61.85 57.99 -62.74
C ARG A 2 -60.39 58.44 -62.94
N HIS A 3 -59.33 57.66 -62.67
CA HIS A 3 -59.14 56.24 -62.37
C HIS A 3 -57.76 56.03 -61.73
N LYS A 4 -57.62 54.88 -61.06
CA LYS A 4 -56.47 54.28 -60.35
C LYS A 4 -55.29 53.80 -61.25
N GLU A 5 -54.25 53.34 -60.54
CA GLU A 5 -53.10 52.46 -60.92
C GLU A 5 -51.87 53.18 -61.49
N SER A 6 -50.60 52.84 -61.20
CA SER A 6 -49.93 51.67 -60.63
C SER A 6 -48.54 52.06 -60.08
N LYS A 7 -47.93 51.18 -59.29
CA LYS A 7 -46.63 51.32 -58.57
C LYS A 7 -45.38 51.28 -59.47
N SER A 8 -44.35 51.94 -58.93
CA SER A 8 -42.90 51.62 -58.98
C SER A 8 -42.10 52.03 -60.22
N THR A 9 -41.12 52.93 -60.03
CA THR A 9 -39.71 52.75 -60.45
C THR A 9 -38.82 53.94 -60.01
N TYR A 10 -37.64 53.58 -59.46
CA TYR A 10 -36.31 54.20 -59.52
C TYR A 10 -36.08 55.65 -60.02
N ARG A 11 -35.26 56.42 -59.27
CA ARG A 11 -33.90 56.95 -59.64
C ARG A 11 -33.41 57.99 -58.62
N ASN A 12 -32.20 57.85 -58.06
CA ASN A 12 -30.89 58.41 -58.50
C ASN A 12 -30.80 59.94 -58.31
N ASN A 13 -29.68 60.59 -57.97
CA ASN A 13 -28.28 60.21 -57.82
C ASN A 13 -27.53 61.46 -57.30
N GLY A 14 -26.31 61.31 -56.76
CA GLY A 14 -25.40 62.44 -56.70
C GLY A 14 -24.21 62.36 -55.76
N LYS A 15 -23.29 61.40 -55.98
CA LYS A 15 -21.85 61.59 -55.69
C LYS A 15 -21.13 61.91 -56.99
N PRO A 16 -19.98 62.59 -56.94
CA PRO A 16 -18.69 61.95 -57.28
C PRO A 16 -17.56 62.44 -56.34
N GLY A 17 -16.36 61.89 -56.20
CA GLY A 17 -15.55 60.79 -56.78
C GLY A 17 -14.16 60.95 -56.11
N ILE A 18 -13.64 59.97 -55.36
CA ILE A 18 -12.69 58.89 -55.72
C ILE A 18 -11.35 59.36 -56.32
N GLY A 19 -10.28 59.16 -55.55
CA GLY A 19 -8.89 58.91 -55.98
C GLY A 19 -8.19 58.05 -54.91
N THR A 20 -8.20 56.71 -55.05
CA THR A 20 -7.03 55.85 -55.40
C THR A 20 -5.88 55.82 -54.39
N MET A 21 -5.77 54.78 -53.56
CA MET A 21 -4.80 53.67 -53.71
C MET A 21 -4.88 52.64 -52.57
N LYS A 22 -4.40 51.44 -52.87
CA LYS A 22 -4.62 50.13 -52.24
C LYS A 22 -3.75 49.85 -51.00
N LEU A 23 -4.37 49.16 -50.03
CA LEU A 23 -3.93 47.93 -49.31
C LEU A 23 -2.54 47.88 -48.61
N ILE A 24 -2.52 47.59 -47.30
CA ILE A 24 -1.93 46.39 -46.67
C ILE A 24 -1.83 46.54 -45.13
N ALA A 25 -2.33 45.52 -44.40
CA ALA A 25 -2.02 45.08 -43.02
C ALA A 25 -2.45 46.02 -41.85
N THR A 26 -3.08 45.60 -40.74
CA THR A 26 -3.17 44.29 -40.08
C THR A 26 -4.41 44.21 -39.16
N LEU A 27 -5.25 43.22 -39.44
CA LEU A 27 -6.04 42.32 -38.58
C LEU A 27 -6.12 42.55 -37.04
N LEU A 28 -7.36 42.69 -36.57
CA LEU A 28 -7.99 42.09 -35.36
C LEU A 28 -7.11 41.21 -34.44
N LEU A 29 -7.05 41.60 -33.16
CA LEU A 29 -6.77 40.71 -32.01
C LEU A 29 -7.74 41.14 -30.87
N LEU A 30 -8.89 40.47 -30.73
CA LEU A 30 -9.15 39.30 -29.88
C LEU A 30 -9.13 39.58 -28.36
N LEU A 31 -10.35 39.59 -27.81
CA LEU A 31 -10.77 39.09 -26.49
C LEU A 31 -9.67 38.85 -25.45
N SER A 32 -9.48 39.82 -24.57
CA SER A 32 -8.96 39.59 -23.22
C SER A 32 -10.10 39.15 -22.30
N VAL A 33 -10.46 37.87 -22.36
CA VAL A 33 -11.13 37.19 -21.24
C VAL A 33 -10.05 36.96 -20.19
N THR A 34 -9.98 37.86 -19.20
CA THR A 34 -9.25 37.61 -17.97
C THR A 34 -9.92 36.45 -17.25
N GLN A 35 -9.37 35.24 -17.39
CA GLN A 35 -9.65 34.16 -16.46
C GLN A 35 -9.08 34.57 -15.11
N ILE A 36 -9.96 35.02 -14.22
CA ILE A 36 -9.68 35.06 -12.79
C ILE A 36 -9.52 33.60 -12.37
N SER A 37 -8.28 33.15 -12.20
CA SER A 37 -8.02 31.92 -11.47
C SER A 37 -8.56 32.11 -10.05
N LEU A 38 -9.59 31.33 -9.71
CA LEU A 38 -9.97 31.09 -8.33
C LEU A 38 -8.73 30.53 -7.64
N ALA A 39 -8.11 31.34 -6.80
CA ALA A 39 -7.17 30.84 -5.82
C ALA A 39 -7.94 29.87 -4.93
N ASP A 40 -7.50 28.61 -4.87
CA ASP A 40 -7.90 27.67 -3.84
C ASP A 40 -7.69 28.34 -2.49
N SER A 41 -8.79 28.70 -1.84
CA SER A 41 -8.81 29.00 -0.43
C SER A 41 -8.34 27.75 0.29
N ASN A 42 -7.14 27.82 0.89
CA ASN A 42 -6.75 26.96 1.99
C ASN A 42 -7.70 27.24 3.17
N ASP A 43 -8.93 26.77 3.08
CA ASP A 43 -9.81 26.59 4.23
C ASP A 43 -9.24 25.40 5.00
N SER A 44 -8.28 25.70 5.88
CA SER A 44 -8.14 24.89 7.08
C SER A 44 -9.47 25.00 7.82
N PRO A 45 -10.24 23.91 7.98
CA PRO A 45 -11.49 23.99 8.72
C PRO A 45 -11.19 24.54 10.11
N LEU A 46 -11.91 25.61 10.49
CA LEU A 46 -11.80 26.18 11.82
C LEU A 46 -11.97 25.05 12.84
N PRO A 47 -11.13 25.00 13.90
CA PRO A 47 -11.26 23.97 14.93
C PRO A 47 -12.68 23.98 15.46
N THR A 48 -13.32 22.81 15.51
CA THR A 48 -14.61 22.65 16.17
C THR A 48 -14.42 23.01 17.64
N LEU A 49 -15.15 24.02 18.10
CA LEU A 49 -15.13 24.46 19.51
C LEU A 49 -15.59 23.29 20.39
N GLY A 50 -14.62 22.57 20.96
CA GLY A 50 -14.83 21.33 21.73
C GLY A 50 -13.77 20.25 21.50
N ASP A 51 -12.96 20.34 20.45
CA ASP A 51 -11.87 19.38 20.20
C ASP A 51 -10.56 19.83 20.86
N TYR A 52 -10.36 19.44 22.11
CA TYR A 52 -9.08 19.66 22.81
C TYR A 52 -7.96 18.77 22.24
N THR A 53 -8.29 17.70 21.49
CA THR A 53 -7.32 16.70 21.00
C THR A 53 -6.55 17.15 19.75
N SER A 54 -7.00 18.19 19.04
CA SER A 54 -6.25 18.83 17.95
C SER A 54 -5.17 19.80 18.44
N GLY A 55 -5.01 19.99 19.76
CA GLY A 55 -4.13 21.02 20.33
C GLY A 55 -2.62 20.74 20.32
N ILE A 56 -2.17 19.47 20.19
CA ILE A 56 -0.74 19.12 20.36
C ILE A 56 -0.10 18.49 19.11
N VAL A 57 -0.83 17.66 18.36
CA VAL A 57 -0.34 17.06 17.10
C VAL A 57 -1.40 17.19 16.02
N SER A 58 -1.09 17.98 15.00
CA SER A 58 -1.96 18.14 13.82
C SER A 58 -1.97 16.87 12.95
N PRO A 59 -3.07 16.60 12.22
CA PRO A 59 -3.11 15.50 11.24
C PRO A 59 -1.98 15.53 10.20
N ASP A 60 -1.54 16.72 9.77
CA ASP A 60 -0.40 16.87 8.85
C ASP A 60 0.92 16.43 9.50
N GLN A 61 1.15 16.79 10.77
CA GLN A 61 2.32 16.29 11.51
C GLN A 61 2.29 14.77 11.63
N GLU A 62 1.14 14.16 11.98
CA GLU A 62 0.99 12.70 12.01
C GLU A 62 1.29 12.06 10.65
N TYR A 63 0.77 12.66 9.57
CA TYR A 63 1.02 12.22 8.21
C TYR A 63 2.52 12.24 7.86
N ARG A 64 3.20 13.38 8.06
CA ARG A 64 4.65 13.51 7.79
C ARG A 64 5.46 12.53 8.62
N LEU A 65 5.14 12.41 9.90
CA LEU A 65 5.78 11.47 10.82
C LEU A 65 5.65 10.03 10.33
N GLY A 66 4.44 9.61 9.97
CA GLY A 66 4.17 8.28 9.42
C GLY A 66 4.95 8.00 8.14
N ARG A 67 4.99 8.95 7.21
CA ARG A 67 5.75 8.80 5.97
C ARG A 67 7.26 8.70 6.24
N ALA A 68 7.77 9.44 7.22
CA ALA A 68 9.16 9.35 7.62
C ALA A 68 9.48 8.00 8.28
N TRP A 69 8.61 7.55 9.17
CA TRP A 69 8.71 6.25 9.81
C TRP A 69 8.70 5.11 8.79
N LEU A 70 7.81 5.14 7.80
CA LEU A 70 7.74 4.15 6.73
C LEU A 70 9.02 4.09 5.89
N ARG A 71 9.63 5.25 5.58
CA ARG A 71 10.93 5.30 4.89
C ARG A 71 12.01 4.63 5.72
N GLN A 72 12.04 4.91 7.03
CA GLN A 72 13.02 4.32 7.94
C GLN A 72 12.84 2.81 8.07
N LEU A 73 11.60 2.33 8.19
CA LEU A 73 11.27 0.91 8.19
C LEU A 73 11.81 0.23 6.95
N ARG A 74 11.53 0.75 5.75
CA ARG A 74 12.01 0.16 4.49
C ARG A 74 13.53 0.17 4.34
N ALA A 75 14.22 1.08 5.03
CA ALA A 75 15.68 1.12 5.04
C ALA A 75 16.30 0.05 5.95
N GLN A 76 15.56 -0.40 6.98
CA GLN A 76 16.10 -1.22 8.07
C GLN A 76 15.52 -2.64 8.13
N ALA A 77 14.30 -2.84 7.67
CA ALA A 77 13.59 -4.12 7.73
C ALA A 77 13.32 -4.65 6.31
N PRO A 78 13.51 -5.96 6.06
CA PRO A 78 13.14 -6.57 4.80
C PRO A 78 11.61 -6.54 4.62
N THR A 79 11.15 -6.09 3.45
CA THR A 79 9.73 -6.05 3.09
C THR A 79 9.41 -7.09 2.01
N ILE A 80 8.17 -7.53 1.95
CA ILE A 80 7.66 -8.38 0.86
C ILE A 80 7.33 -7.49 -0.35
N GLU A 81 7.93 -7.79 -1.49
CA GLU A 81 7.68 -7.12 -2.77
C GLU A 81 6.67 -7.86 -3.65
N ASP A 82 6.15 -9.00 -3.20
CA ASP A 82 5.17 -9.80 -3.93
C ASP A 82 3.86 -9.00 -4.14
N PRO A 83 3.52 -8.64 -5.38
CA PRO A 83 2.39 -7.78 -5.63
C PRO A 83 1.05 -8.49 -5.37
N LEU A 84 0.97 -9.83 -5.45
CA LEU A 84 -0.27 -10.55 -5.13
C LEU A 84 -0.60 -10.43 -3.64
N ILE A 85 0.41 -10.66 -2.78
CA ILE A 85 0.24 -10.54 -1.32
C ILE A 85 -0.11 -9.10 -0.96
N TYR A 86 0.61 -8.13 -1.54
CA TYR A 86 0.35 -6.71 -1.31
C TYR A 86 -1.07 -6.31 -1.73
N ASP A 87 -1.51 -6.69 -2.93
CA ASP A 87 -2.83 -6.35 -3.47
C ASP A 87 -3.97 -6.97 -2.65
N TYR A 88 -3.84 -8.25 -2.27
CA TYR A 88 -4.80 -8.92 -1.39
C TYR A 88 -4.94 -8.22 -0.03
N LEU A 89 -3.82 -7.97 0.65
CA LEU A 89 -3.84 -7.30 1.96
C LEU A 89 -4.33 -5.86 1.86
N THR A 90 -4.00 -5.15 0.78
CA THR A 90 -4.49 -3.79 0.53
C THR A 90 -6.00 -3.77 0.31
N HIS A 91 -6.55 -4.69 -0.48
CA HIS A 91 -8.00 -4.79 -0.65
C HIS A 91 -8.72 -5.07 0.67
N MET A 92 -8.21 -5.99 1.49
CA MET A 92 -8.77 -6.25 2.82
C MET A 92 -8.68 -5.02 3.73
N LEU A 93 -7.52 -4.34 3.74
CA LEU A 93 -7.33 -3.13 4.52
C LEU A 93 -8.35 -2.05 4.16
N TYR A 94 -8.55 -1.78 2.86
CA TYR A 94 -9.51 -0.77 2.41
C TYR A 94 -10.98 -1.20 2.57
N LEU A 95 -11.29 -2.50 2.48
CA LEU A 95 -12.61 -3.02 2.84
C LEU A 95 -12.94 -2.72 4.31
N LEU A 96 -12.00 -3.02 5.21
CA LEU A 96 -12.17 -2.74 6.65
C LEU A 96 -12.19 -1.24 6.94
N ALA A 97 -11.29 -0.47 6.32
CA ALA A 97 -11.22 0.98 6.51
C ALA A 97 -12.52 1.68 6.10
N SER A 98 -13.12 1.27 4.98
CA SER A 98 -14.42 1.80 4.50
C SER A 98 -15.59 1.47 5.44
N ASN A 99 -15.40 0.50 6.34
CA ASN A 99 -16.36 0.08 7.37
C ASN A 99 -15.88 0.45 8.78
N SER A 100 -14.89 1.33 8.91
CA SER A 100 -14.32 1.78 10.18
C SER A 100 -14.75 3.20 10.51
N ASP A 101 -14.39 3.70 11.69
CA ASP A 101 -14.66 5.08 12.12
C ASP A 101 -13.55 6.05 11.69
N LEU A 102 -12.74 5.67 10.70
CA LEU A 102 -11.62 6.47 10.21
C LEU A 102 -12.13 7.54 9.23
N GLU A 103 -12.01 8.82 9.59
CA GLU A 103 -12.55 9.94 8.78
C GLU A 103 -11.87 10.09 7.41
N ASN A 104 -10.56 9.88 7.32
CA ASN A 104 -9.78 10.04 6.10
C ASN A 104 -8.79 8.88 5.88
N PRO A 105 -9.13 7.86 5.08
CA PRO A 105 -8.28 6.68 4.85
C PRO A 105 -7.12 6.94 3.89
N ASN A 106 -6.19 7.80 4.31
CA ASN A 106 -4.88 7.97 3.66
C ASN A 106 -3.91 6.87 4.13
N LEU A 107 -4.30 5.62 3.85
CA LEU A 107 -3.62 4.44 4.36
C LEU A 107 -2.48 3.98 3.45
N VAL A 108 -1.40 3.51 4.05
CA VAL A 108 -0.29 2.85 3.36
C VAL A 108 0.09 1.57 4.08
N LEU A 109 0.15 0.49 3.32
CA LEU A 109 0.53 -0.82 3.81
C LEU A 109 2.04 -1.04 3.69
N ALA A 110 2.64 -1.60 4.74
CA ALA A 110 3.96 -2.20 4.72
C ALA A 110 3.85 -3.69 5.07
N VAL A 111 4.26 -4.57 4.16
CA VAL A 111 4.28 -6.02 4.40
C VAL A 111 5.70 -6.42 4.75
N ILE A 112 5.91 -6.92 5.96
CA ILE A 112 7.24 -7.20 6.50
C ILE A 112 7.58 -8.66 6.27
N ASN A 113 8.77 -8.91 5.75
CA ASN A 113 9.29 -10.26 5.55
C ASN A 113 9.79 -10.81 6.91
N SER A 114 8.84 -11.22 7.74
CA SER A 114 9.10 -11.85 9.03
C SER A 114 8.11 -13.02 9.24
N PRO A 115 8.60 -14.20 9.69
CA PRO A 115 7.73 -15.34 10.00
C PRO A 115 6.96 -15.14 11.33
N GLN A 116 7.27 -14.09 12.10
CA GLN A 116 6.62 -13.82 13.37
C GLN A 116 5.21 -13.27 13.17
N ILE A 117 4.29 -13.62 14.07
CA ILE A 117 2.95 -13.02 14.08
C ILE A 117 3.05 -11.62 14.66
N ASN A 118 2.89 -10.60 13.80
CA ASN A 118 2.76 -9.22 14.22
C ASN A 118 1.93 -8.38 13.25
N ALA A 119 1.35 -7.32 13.79
CA ALA A 119 0.75 -6.20 13.08
C ALA A 119 0.98 -4.94 13.92
N PHE A 120 0.96 -3.77 13.27
CA PHE A 120 1.02 -2.50 13.97
C PHE A 120 0.40 -1.39 13.13
N ALA A 121 -0.11 -0.38 13.81
CA ALA A 121 -0.43 0.93 13.27
C ALA A 121 0.52 1.99 13.83
N VAL A 122 1.01 2.87 12.96
CA VAL A 122 1.71 4.09 13.37
C VAL A 122 1.03 5.33 12.77
N PRO A 123 1.27 6.55 13.30
CA PRO A 123 0.60 7.77 12.88
C PRO A 123 0.64 7.99 11.38
N GLY A 124 -0.33 8.75 10.85
CA GLY A 124 -0.36 9.09 9.43
C GLY A 124 -0.81 7.93 8.53
N GLY A 125 -1.53 6.95 9.10
CA GLY A 125 -2.19 5.90 8.31
C GLY A 125 -1.26 4.78 7.84
N VAL A 126 -0.13 4.56 8.49
CA VAL A 126 0.76 3.44 8.13
C VAL A 126 0.33 2.20 8.90
N ILE A 127 0.01 1.13 8.16
CA ILE A 127 -0.29 -0.19 8.70
C ILE A 127 0.82 -1.15 8.29
N GLY A 128 1.41 -1.84 9.27
CA GLY A 128 2.39 -2.88 9.05
C GLY A 128 1.83 -4.25 9.38
N LEU A 129 2.10 -5.24 8.52
CA LEU A 129 1.72 -6.63 8.72
C LEU A 129 2.93 -7.53 8.46
N ASN A 130 3.24 -8.42 9.41
CA ASN A 130 4.24 -9.46 9.16
C ASN A 130 3.63 -10.58 8.34
N ALA A 131 4.42 -11.19 7.46
CA ALA A 131 4.01 -12.36 6.69
C ALA A 131 3.53 -13.53 7.58
N GLY A 132 4.14 -13.69 8.76
CA GLY A 132 3.75 -14.67 9.76
C GLY A 132 2.28 -14.56 10.18
N LEU A 133 1.72 -13.35 10.23
CA LEU A 133 0.29 -13.17 10.53
C LEU A 133 -0.58 -13.86 9.47
N LEU A 134 -0.30 -13.64 8.19
CA LEU A 134 -1.01 -14.28 7.09
C LEU A 134 -0.81 -15.80 7.09
N MET A 135 0.41 -16.28 7.38
CA MET A 135 0.72 -17.71 7.44
C MET A 135 -0.02 -18.44 8.56
N HIS A 136 -0.14 -17.81 9.73
CA HIS A 136 -0.64 -18.46 10.95
C HIS A 136 -2.12 -18.17 11.24
N ALA A 137 -2.76 -17.28 10.48
CA ALA A 137 -4.22 -17.09 10.54
C ALA A 137 -4.96 -18.38 10.11
N GLN A 138 -5.94 -18.80 10.92
CA GLN A 138 -6.73 -19.99 10.65
C GLN A 138 -7.90 -19.69 9.70
N SER A 139 -8.44 -18.47 9.74
CA SER A 139 -9.42 -17.96 8.79
C SER A 139 -9.09 -16.57 8.28
N GLU A 140 -9.79 -16.16 7.23
CA GLU A 140 -9.70 -14.79 6.69
C GLU A 140 -10.23 -13.77 7.71
N ASP A 141 -11.25 -14.15 8.50
CA ASP A 141 -11.82 -13.29 9.54
C ASP A 141 -10.83 -12.96 10.65
N GLU A 142 -9.90 -13.86 10.98
CA GLU A 142 -8.88 -13.59 12.02
C GLU A 142 -7.84 -12.60 11.55
N LEU A 143 -7.41 -12.71 10.30
CA LEU A 143 -6.56 -11.70 9.68
C LEU A 143 -7.30 -10.34 9.65
N ALA A 144 -8.57 -10.35 9.26
CA ALA A 144 -9.41 -9.16 9.26
C ALA A 144 -9.61 -8.58 10.67
N ALA A 145 -9.74 -9.42 11.70
CA ALA A 145 -9.88 -9.00 13.10
C ALA A 145 -8.65 -8.22 13.59
N VAL A 146 -7.44 -8.70 13.25
CA VAL A 146 -6.20 -8.00 13.60
C VAL A 146 -6.09 -6.67 12.84
N ILE A 147 -6.38 -6.64 11.53
CA ILE A 147 -6.35 -5.38 10.78
C ILE A 147 -7.39 -4.38 11.29
N ALA A 148 -8.59 -4.85 11.66
CA ALA A 148 -9.64 -4.01 12.23
C ALA A 148 -9.23 -3.42 13.59
N HIS A 149 -8.50 -4.19 14.41
CA HIS A 149 -7.89 -3.72 15.66
C HIS A 149 -6.87 -2.60 15.41
N GLU A 150 -5.97 -2.78 14.44
CA GLU A 150 -5.00 -1.73 14.07
C GLU A 150 -5.67 -0.47 13.51
N LEU A 151 -6.73 -0.61 12.71
CA LEU A 151 -7.54 0.51 12.24
C LEU A 151 -8.25 1.22 13.39
N ALA A 152 -8.66 0.51 14.44
CA ALA A 152 -9.20 1.12 15.64
C ALA A 152 -8.15 1.98 16.36
N HIS A 153 -6.88 1.56 16.40
CA HIS A 153 -5.81 2.40 16.92
C HIS A 153 -5.65 3.73 16.18
N LEU A 154 -5.79 3.71 14.85
CA LEU A 154 -5.73 4.92 14.02
C LEU A 154 -6.97 5.80 14.15
N SER A 155 -8.17 5.24 14.02
CA SER A 155 -9.43 6.00 14.07
C SER A 155 -9.62 6.67 15.43
N GLN A 156 -9.24 5.98 16.50
CA GLN A 156 -9.30 6.53 17.84
C GLN A 156 -8.06 7.38 18.18
N ARG A 157 -7.18 7.68 17.20
CA ARG A 157 -5.96 8.49 17.34
C ARG A 157 -5.19 8.18 18.64
N HIS A 158 -5.02 6.89 18.97
CA HIS A 158 -4.40 6.45 20.23
C HIS A 158 -2.99 7.03 20.40
N PHE A 159 -2.27 7.27 19.30
CA PHE A 159 -0.98 7.95 19.33
C PHE A 159 -1.09 9.43 19.72
N ALA A 160 -1.95 10.23 19.07
CA ALA A 160 -2.12 11.65 19.40
C ALA A 160 -2.61 11.84 20.84
N ARG A 161 -3.61 11.05 21.27
CA ARG A 161 -4.10 11.08 22.66
C ARG A 161 -3.02 10.67 23.65
N GLY A 162 -2.14 9.74 23.27
CA GLY A 162 -0.97 9.36 24.07
C GLY A 162 0.09 10.46 24.17
N GLN A 163 0.31 11.23 23.09
CA GLN A 163 1.20 12.39 23.10
C GLN A 163 0.66 13.50 24.02
N GLU A 164 -0.62 13.79 23.94
CA GLU A 164 -1.28 14.78 24.81
C GLU A 164 -1.17 14.41 26.30
N TYR A 165 -1.37 13.13 26.61
CA TYR A 165 -1.31 12.62 27.98
C TYR A 165 0.10 12.69 28.61
N ASN A 166 1.18 12.58 27.82
CA ASN A 166 2.55 12.44 28.34
C ASN A 166 3.59 13.48 27.86
N GLN A 167 3.22 14.43 26.98
CA GLN A 167 3.96 15.60 26.43
C GLN A 167 5.46 15.47 26.00
N ARG A 168 6.22 14.42 26.34
CA ARG A 168 7.67 14.31 26.04
C ARG A 168 8.19 12.90 25.73
N THR A 169 7.40 11.83 25.87
CA THR A 169 7.95 10.46 25.94
C THR A 169 7.51 9.49 24.83
N GLN A 170 6.77 9.91 23.80
CA GLN A 170 6.11 8.96 22.86
C GLN A 170 6.67 8.93 21.42
N TRP A 171 7.49 9.89 20.97
CA TRP A 171 8.37 9.64 19.80
C TRP A 171 9.25 8.40 20.04
N VAL A 172 9.65 8.20 21.30
CA VAL A 172 10.32 6.99 21.78
C VAL A 172 9.49 5.73 21.50
N THR A 173 8.16 5.78 21.55
CA THR A 173 7.30 4.62 21.27
C THR A 173 7.25 4.27 19.78
N ALA A 174 7.13 5.25 18.88
CA ALA A 174 7.22 4.98 17.44
C ALA A 174 8.62 4.45 17.06
N ALA A 175 9.67 5.01 17.67
CA ALA A 175 11.04 4.52 17.53
C ALA A 175 11.22 3.12 18.15
N ALA A 176 10.55 2.81 19.26
CA ALA A 176 10.58 1.49 19.90
C ALA A 176 9.84 0.43 19.07
N ILE A 177 8.69 0.75 18.48
CA ILE A 177 8.00 -0.12 17.50
C ILE A 177 8.92 -0.38 16.30
N LEU A 178 9.57 0.65 15.77
CA LEU A 178 10.55 0.46 14.69
C LEU A 178 11.70 -0.45 15.13
N ALA A 179 12.27 -0.21 16.31
CA ALA A 179 13.35 -1.02 16.85
C ALA A 179 12.92 -2.47 17.05
N SER A 180 11.70 -2.74 17.55
CA SER A 180 11.18 -4.10 17.72
C SER A 180 11.06 -4.81 16.38
N VAL A 181 10.46 -4.16 15.39
CA VAL A 181 10.27 -4.72 14.05
C VAL A 181 11.61 -5.01 13.39
N VAL A 182 12.57 -4.09 13.47
CA VAL A 182 13.91 -4.25 12.88
C VAL A 182 14.70 -5.35 13.58
N LEU A 183 14.78 -5.33 14.91
CA LEU A 183 15.51 -6.35 15.67
C LEU A 183 14.95 -7.75 15.39
N MET A 184 13.63 -7.90 15.36
CA MET A 184 12.99 -9.22 15.13
C MET A 184 13.03 -9.66 13.67
N ALA A 185 13.04 -8.73 12.70
CA ALA A 185 13.15 -9.06 11.29
C ALA A 185 14.59 -9.36 10.84
N THR A 186 15.61 -8.86 11.56
CA THR A 186 17.03 -8.97 11.17
C THR A 186 17.88 -9.83 12.09
N ALA A 187 17.47 -10.02 13.36
CA ALA A 187 18.17 -10.84 14.34
C ALA A 187 17.21 -11.88 14.94
N GLY A 188 17.69 -13.12 15.09
CA GLY A 188 16.97 -14.15 15.84
C GLY A 188 16.83 -13.73 17.31
N SER A 189 15.60 -13.35 17.68
CA SER A 189 14.92 -13.25 18.98
C SER A 189 15.63 -12.84 20.29
N ASP A 190 16.94 -12.91 20.46
CA ASP A 190 17.52 -12.96 21.82
C ASP A 190 18.08 -11.60 22.32
N ALA A 191 18.25 -10.60 21.45
CA ALA A 191 18.94 -9.36 21.82
C ALA A 191 18.04 -8.17 22.19
N GLY A 192 16.73 -8.23 21.96
CA GLY A 192 15.85 -7.03 22.02
C GLY A 192 15.31 -6.64 23.40
N MET A 193 15.21 -7.59 24.34
CA MET A 193 14.41 -7.41 25.57
C MET A 193 15.16 -6.78 26.76
N ALA A 194 16.51 -6.74 26.74
CA ALA A 194 17.31 -6.34 27.90
C ALA A 194 17.51 -4.81 28.04
N ALA A 195 17.11 -4.01 27.04
CA ALA A 195 17.48 -2.59 26.95
C ALA A 195 16.51 -1.60 27.66
N LEU A 196 15.37 -2.05 28.20
CA LEU A 196 14.25 -1.15 28.58
C LEU A 196 13.98 -1.00 30.08
N ALA A 197 14.84 -1.48 30.98
CA ALA A 197 14.57 -1.46 32.42
C ALA A 197 15.46 -0.47 33.19
N THR A 198 15.07 0.82 33.27
CA THR A 198 15.51 1.71 34.36
C THR A 198 14.39 2.62 34.91
N THR A 199 14.23 2.55 36.23
CA THR A 199 13.74 3.55 37.21
C THR A 199 12.63 4.56 36.87
N GLN A 200 11.41 4.11 36.56
CA GLN A 200 10.19 4.96 36.74
C GLN A 200 8.89 4.13 36.90
N ALA A 201 8.75 3.35 37.98
CA ALA A 201 7.64 2.39 38.15
C ALA A 201 6.23 3.01 38.04
N THR A 202 6.02 4.24 38.53
CA THR A 202 4.70 4.92 38.49
C THR A 202 4.33 5.45 37.10
N ALA A 203 5.30 6.00 36.35
CA ALA A 203 5.06 6.41 34.96
C ALA A 203 4.87 5.20 34.05
N ILE A 204 5.59 4.11 34.32
CA ILE A 204 5.40 2.82 33.65
C ILE A 204 3.99 2.27 33.92
N ASP A 205 3.50 2.24 35.18
CA ASP A 205 2.14 1.75 35.45
C ASP A 205 1.05 2.63 34.81
N GLN A 206 1.20 3.96 34.81
CA GLN A 206 0.27 4.87 34.14
C GLN A 206 0.27 4.67 32.62
N GLN A 207 1.45 4.50 32.00
CA GLN A 207 1.59 4.18 30.58
C GLN A 207 0.99 2.80 30.24
N LEU A 208 1.20 1.80 31.09
CA LEU A 208 0.62 0.46 30.95
C LEU A 208 -0.91 0.46 31.14
N ARG A 209 -1.46 1.28 32.04
CA ARG A 209 -2.92 1.45 32.22
C ARG A 209 -3.57 2.15 31.04
N PHE A 210 -2.97 3.24 30.55
CA PHE A 210 -3.42 3.96 29.36
C PHE A 210 -3.42 3.02 28.15
N SER A 211 -2.34 2.25 27.96
CA SER A 211 -2.26 1.19 26.95
C SER A 211 -3.39 0.17 27.10
N ARG A 212 -3.68 -0.36 28.30
CA ARG A 212 -4.77 -1.33 28.50
C ARG A 212 -6.17 -0.77 28.17
N ASN A 213 -6.43 0.51 28.41
CA ASN A 213 -7.70 1.12 28.05
C ASN A 213 -7.82 1.28 26.53
N ASN A 214 -6.74 1.72 25.88
CA ASN A 214 -6.66 1.81 24.42
C ASN A 214 -6.87 0.43 23.76
N GLU A 215 -6.32 -0.63 24.34
CA GLU A 215 -6.53 -2.00 23.85
C GLU A 215 -7.99 -2.44 23.92
N ARG A 216 -8.69 -2.19 25.05
CA ARG A 216 -10.13 -2.52 25.16
C ARG A 216 -10.99 -1.68 24.22
N GLU A 217 -10.64 -0.41 24.04
CA GLU A 217 -11.30 0.47 23.08
C GLU A 217 -11.08 -0.03 21.64
N ALA A 218 -9.84 -0.41 21.29
CA ALA A 218 -9.49 -0.97 20.00
C ALA A 218 -10.19 -2.31 19.73
N ASP A 219 -10.27 -3.21 20.71
CA ASP A 219 -11.04 -4.47 20.61
C ASP A 219 -12.51 -4.18 20.27
N ARG A 220 -13.13 -3.23 20.99
CA ARG A 220 -14.54 -2.88 20.83
C ARG A 220 -14.82 -2.25 19.45
N ILE A 221 -14.06 -1.23 19.07
CA ILE A 221 -14.23 -0.50 17.79
C ILE A 221 -13.81 -1.38 16.61
N GLY A 222 -12.74 -2.16 16.77
CA GLY A 222 -12.26 -3.13 15.80
C GLY A 222 -13.31 -4.20 15.53
N MET A 223 -13.96 -4.74 16.57
CA MET A 223 -15.05 -5.70 16.39
C MET A 223 -16.27 -5.10 15.68
N GLN A 224 -16.63 -3.85 15.97
CA GLN A 224 -17.70 -3.15 15.24
C GLN A 224 -17.36 -3.01 13.75
N THR A 225 -16.12 -2.64 13.44
CA THR A 225 -15.58 -2.56 12.08
C THR A 225 -15.63 -3.92 11.38
N LEU A 226 -15.18 -4.97 12.08
CA LEU A 226 -15.18 -6.35 11.59
C LEU A 226 -16.59 -6.83 11.22
N VAL A 227 -17.57 -6.56 12.08
CA VAL A 227 -18.97 -6.90 11.85
C VAL A 227 -19.57 -6.09 10.70
N ARG A 228 -19.33 -4.77 10.64
CA ARG A 228 -19.79 -3.92 9.53
C ARG A 228 -19.25 -4.37 8.18
N ALA A 229 -17.98 -4.78 8.14
CA ALA A 229 -17.34 -5.34 6.95
C ALA A 229 -17.81 -6.77 6.62
N GLY A 230 -18.67 -7.37 7.46
CA GLY A 230 -19.25 -8.67 7.20
C GLY A 230 -18.33 -9.85 7.55
N PHE A 231 -17.41 -9.71 8.51
CA PHE A 231 -16.60 -10.84 9.01
C PHE A 231 -17.19 -11.42 10.29
N ASN A 232 -16.71 -12.62 10.68
CA ASN A 232 -17.19 -13.28 11.89
C ASN A 232 -16.70 -12.56 13.18
N PRO A 233 -17.59 -12.06 14.06
CA PRO A 233 -17.20 -11.42 15.32
C PRO A 233 -16.42 -12.35 16.26
N GLN A 234 -16.63 -13.67 16.18
CA GLN A 234 -15.93 -14.66 17.01
C GLN A 234 -14.45 -14.85 16.63
N ALA A 235 -14.03 -14.33 15.47
CA ALA A 235 -12.65 -14.45 15.01
C ALA A 235 -11.66 -13.69 15.91
N MET A 236 -12.06 -12.53 16.44
CA MET A 236 -11.21 -11.74 17.34
C MET A 236 -10.90 -12.47 18.67
N PRO A 237 -11.90 -12.90 19.46
CA PRO A 237 -11.61 -13.66 20.69
C PRO A 237 -10.93 -15.00 20.39
N GLY A 238 -11.30 -15.70 19.32
CA GLY A 238 -10.64 -16.96 18.92
C GLY A 238 -9.15 -16.78 18.60
N PHE A 239 -8.80 -15.69 17.91
CA PHE A 239 -7.40 -15.33 17.64
C PHE A 239 -6.64 -15.05 18.94
N PHE A 240 -7.20 -14.27 19.87
CA PHE A 240 -6.59 -13.97 21.17
C PHE A 240 -6.38 -15.22 22.04
N GLU A 241 -7.38 -16.10 22.12
CA GLU A 241 -7.26 -17.37 22.82
C GLU A 241 -6.11 -18.21 22.26
N ARG A 242 -5.98 -18.28 20.93
CA ARG A 242 -4.90 -19.02 20.29
C ARG A 242 -3.53 -18.39 20.53
N LEU A 243 -3.41 -17.07 20.46
CA LEU A 243 -2.15 -16.39 20.78
C LEU A 243 -1.71 -16.68 22.23
N LEU A 244 -2.64 -16.56 23.19
CA LEU A 244 -2.36 -16.84 24.60
C LEU A 244 -2.04 -18.33 24.83
N LYS A 245 -2.70 -19.23 24.11
CA LYS A 245 -2.41 -20.67 24.15
C LYS A 245 -0.99 -20.93 23.64
N ASN A 246 -0.65 -20.42 22.46
CA ASN A 246 0.66 -20.62 21.84
C ASN A 246 1.79 -20.04 22.70
N SER A 247 1.59 -18.89 23.35
CA SER A 247 2.59 -18.28 24.24
C SER A 247 2.85 -19.09 25.51
N ARG A 248 1.87 -19.86 26.01
CA ARG A 248 2.04 -20.74 27.18
C ARG A 248 2.81 -22.02 26.88
N TYR A 249 2.64 -22.58 25.68
CA TYR A 249 3.27 -23.85 25.29
C TYR A 249 4.66 -23.67 24.67
N ALA A 250 4.99 -22.48 24.15
CA ALA A 250 6.23 -22.28 23.40
C ALA A 250 7.51 -22.29 24.26
N GLY A 251 7.43 -22.16 25.60
CA GLY A 251 8.62 -22.08 26.47
C GLY A 251 9.61 -20.96 26.13
N THR A 252 9.25 -20.08 25.18
CA THR A 252 10.06 -19.06 24.52
C THR A 252 9.30 -17.73 24.47
N ILE A 253 9.99 -16.69 24.01
CA ILE A 253 9.52 -15.30 23.90
C ILE A 253 8.10 -15.26 23.27
N PRO A 254 7.14 -14.54 23.89
CA PRO A 254 5.78 -14.45 23.36
C PRO A 254 5.77 -13.84 21.95
N PRO A 255 4.76 -14.14 21.10
CA PRO A 255 4.60 -13.49 19.79
C PRO A 255 4.78 -11.97 19.89
N GLU A 256 5.43 -11.36 18.90
CA GLU A 256 5.75 -9.92 18.92
C GLU A 256 4.49 -9.06 19.12
N PHE A 257 3.36 -9.47 18.53
CA PHE A 257 2.06 -8.85 18.76
C PHE A 257 1.70 -8.72 20.24
N LEU A 258 2.06 -9.69 21.10
CA LEU A 258 1.77 -9.63 22.54
C LEU A 258 2.68 -8.68 23.32
N LEU A 259 3.83 -8.28 22.75
CA LEU A 259 4.73 -7.30 23.36
C LEU A 259 4.17 -5.88 23.22
N THR A 260 3.53 -5.58 22.09
CA THR A 260 2.89 -4.29 21.81
C THR A 260 1.41 -4.27 22.20
N HIS A 261 0.72 -5.41 22.10
CA HIS A 261 -0.70 -5.58 22.43
C HIS A 261 -0.92 -6.72 23.44
N PRO A 262 -0.63 -6.53 24.74
CA PRO A 262 -0.76 -7.59 25.74
C PRO A 262 -2.18 -8.16 25.82
N VAL A 263 -2.35 -9.41 25.37
CA VAL A 263 -3.62 -10.13 25.50
C VAL A 263 -3.74 -10.69 26.91
N THR A 264 -4.82 -10.32 27.61
CA THR A 264 -5.13 -10.80 28.96
C THR A 264 -6.41 -11.63 28.98
N GLN A 265 -6.59 -12.48 29.99
CA GLN A 265 -7.85 -13.22 30.16
C GLN A 265 -9.07 -12.28 30.24
N SER A 266 -8.88 -11.07 30.77
CA SER A 266 -9.95 -10.05 30.83
C SER A 266 -10.35 -9.54 29.44
N ARG A 267 -9.39 -9.29 28.54
CA ARG A 267 -9.66 -8.87 27.15
C ARG A 267 -10.33 -9.98 26.35
N ILE A 268 -9.89 -11.23 26.53
CA ILE A 268 -10.52 -12.40 25.91
C ILE A 268 -11.98 -12.50 26.35
N SER A 269 -12.24 -12.37 27.67
CA SER A 269 -13.58 -12.46 28.22
C SER A 269 -14.48 -11.31 27.75
N ASP A 270 -13.98 -10.07 27.72
CA ASP A 270 -14.72 -8.91 27.18
C ASP A 270 -15.05 -9.09 25.69
N SER A 271 -14.05 -9.48 24.90
CA SER A 271 -14.21 -9.71 23.46
C SER A 271 -15.22 -10.82 23.19
N LYS A 272 -15.20 -11.92 23.96
CA LYS A 272 -16.17 -13.01 23.83
C LYS A 272 -17.58 -12.55 24.19
N ASN A 273 -17.75 -11.90 25.35
CA ASN A 273 -19.04 -11.35 25.78
C ASN A 273 -19.63 -10.41 24.73
N ARG A 274 -18.79 -9.61 24.06
CA ARG A 274 -19.20 -8.69 22.99
C ARG A 274 -19.53 -9.44 21.71
N ALA A 275 -18.70 -10.40 21.30
CA ALA A 275 -18.93 -11.19 20.10
C ALA A 275 -20.26 -11.96 20.19
N ASP A 276 -20.63 -12.44 21.39
CA ASP A 276 -21.88 -13.15 21.66
C ASP A 276 -23.13 -12.25 21.53
N THR A 277 -22.98 -10.92 21.51
CA THR A 277 -24.10 -9.99 21.24
C THR A 277 -24.44 -9.85 19.76
N TYR A 278 -23.55 -10.30 18.87
CA TYR A 278 -23.77 -10.27 17.43
C TYR A 278 -24.31 -11.62 16.93
N PRO A 279 -25.05 -11.64 15.80
CA PRO A 279 -25.48 -12.88 15.18
C PRO A 279 -24.30 -13.81 14.87
N LEU A 280 -24.46 -15.10 15.15
CA LEU A 280 -23.48 -16.12 14.78
C LEU A 280 -23.27 -16.11 13.26
N LYS A 281 -22.00 -16.11 12.87
CA LYS A 281 -21.58 -16.16 11.48
C LYS A 281 -20.53 -17.26 11.30
N ASN A 282 -20.65 -18.03 10.23
CA ASN A 282 -19.61 -18.99 9.86
C ASN A 282 -18.36 -18.23 9.39
N ASN A 283 -17.18 -18.79 9.64
CA ASN A 283 -15.94 -18.18 9.19
C ASN A 283 -15.94 -18.01 7.66
N THR A 284 -15.52 -16.83 7.22
CA THR A 284 -15.19 -16.55 5.84
C THR A 284 -13.84 -17.18 5.52
N GLN A 285 -13.79 -17.93 4.43
CA GLN A 285 -12.57 -18.54 3.94
C GLN A 285 -12.55 -18.40 2.43
N SER A 286 -12.19 -17.21 1.95
CA SER A 286 -12.07 -16.99 0.52
C SER A 286 -10.95 -17.87 -0.07
N LEU A 287 -11.14 -18.27 -1.32
CA LEU A 287 -10.07 -18.93 -2.07
C LEU A 287 -8.82 -18.05 -2.14
N GLU A 288 -8.96 -16.72 -2.17
CA GLU A 288 -7.79 -15.83 -2.27
C GLU A 288 -6.97 -15.84 -0.99
N PHE A 289 -7.61 -15.81 0.18
CA PHE A 289 -6.95 -15.99 1.46
C PHE A 289 -6.14 -17.28 1.50
N GLU A 290 -6.73 -18.41 1.11
CA GLU A 290 -6.03 -19.69 1.12
C GLU A 290 -4.84 -19.73 0.15
N LEU A 291 -4.99 -19.13 -1.04
CA LEU A 291 -3.91 -19.01 -2.03
C LEU A 291 -2.77 -18.12 -1.53
N MET A 292 -3.08 -16.99 -0.90
CA MET A 292 -2.07 -16.09 -0.34
C MET A 292 -1.38 -16.71 0.87
N ARG A 293 -2.13 -17.41 1.73
CA ARG A 293 -1.57 -18.16 2.85
C ARG A 293 -0.61 -19.24 2.37
N ILE A 294 -1.02 -20.12 1.45
CA ILE A 294 -0.12 -21.19 0.97
C ILE A 294 1.07 -20.64 0.18
N ARG A 295 0.90 -19.57 -0.61
CA ARG A 295 2.00 -18.88 -1.30
C ARG A 295 3.04 -18.40 -0.30
N THR A 296 2.58 -17.75 0.78
CA THR A 296 3.43 -17.26 1.84
C THR A 296 4.09 -18.43 2.59
N SER A 297 3.34 -19.44 3.00
CA SER A 297 3.89 -20.62 3.68
C SER A 297 4.98 -21.31 2.86
N VAL A 298 4.74 -21.52 1.56
CA VAL A 298 5.74 -22.08 0.64
C VAL A 298 6.94 -21.15 0.50
N ALA A 299 6.79 -19.82 0.52
CA ALA A 299 7.94 -18.89 0.47
C ALA A 299 8.84 -18.95 1.72
N TYR A 300 8.30 -19.38 2.87
CA TYR A 300 9.04 -19.51 4.14
C TYR A 300 9.61 -20.91 4.39
N THR A 301 9.44 -21.87 3.47
CA THR A 301 10.09 -23.18 3.61
C THR A 301 11.59 -23.04 3.44
N ARG A 302 12.36 -23.71 4.32
CA ARG A 302 13.83 -23.72 4.26
C ARG A 302 14.36 -24.37 3.00
N GLU A 303 13.72 -25.46 2.58
CA GLU A 303 14.10 -26.26 1.41
C GLU A 303 12.89 -26.47 0.50
N ASP A 304 13.01 -26.04 -0.76
CA ASP A 304 11.93 -26.18 -1.73
C ASP A 304 11.61 -27.65 -2.04
N THR A 305 12.61 -28.54 -1.96
CA THR A 305 12.46 -29.99 -2.14
C THR A 305 11.55 -30.63 -1.09
N SER A 306 11.67 -30.23 0.18
CA SER A 306 10.78 -30.70 1.25
C SER A 306 9.34 -30.24 1.00
N ALA A 307 9.15 -28.97 0.62
CA ALA A 307 7.84 -28.41 0.31
C ALA A 307 7.17 -29.15 -0.86
N ILE A 308 7.93 -29.42 -1.91
CA ILE A 308 7.46 -30.20 -3.08
C ILE A 308 7.02 -31.60 -2.63
N SER A 309 7.87 -32.33 -1.91
CA SER A 309 7.59 -33.70 -1.47
C SER A 309 6.33 -33.78 -0.59
N GLU A 310 6.16 -32.84 0.34
CA GLU A 310 4.98 -32.76 1.20
C GLU A 310 3.71 -32.49 0.38
N LEU A 311 3.75 -31.50 -0.51
CA LEU A 311 2.58 -31.10 -1.30
C LEU A 311 2.19 -32.16 -2.36
N GLU A 312 3.17 -32.83 -2.97
CA GLU A 312 2.94 -33.99 -3.83
C GLU A 312 2.23 -35.12 -3.08
N THR A 313 2.74 -35.45 -1.88
CA THR A 313 2.15 -36.47 -1.01
C THR A 313 0.73 -36.11 -0.61
N ASN A 314 0.50 -34.86 -0.17
CA ASN A 314 -0.81 -34.36 0.23
C ASN A 314 -1.84 -34.42 -0.92
N LEU A 315 -1.41 -34.13 -2.16
CA LEU A 315 -2.28 -34.26 -3.34
C LEU A 315 -2.56 -35.72 -3.70
N LYS A 316 -1.55 -36.59 -3.67
CA LYS A 316 -1.66 -38.01 -4.04
C LYS A 316 -2.53 -38.78 -3.05
N GLU A 317 -2.33 -38.55 -1.76
CA GLU A 317 -3.02 -39.25 -0.67
C GLU A 317 -4.34 -38.58 -0.25
N ASN A 318 -4.74 -37.51 -0.94
CA ASN A 318 -5.93 -36.73 -0.62
C ASN A 318 -5.92 -36.16 0.83
N LYS A 319 -4.73 -35.88 1.37
CA LYS A 319 -4.51 -35.27 2.70
C LYS A 319 -4.50 -33.74 2.59
N THR A 320 -5.54 -33.17 2.01
CA THR A 320 -5.69 -31.72 1.88
C THR A 320 -7.13 -31.29 2.08
N ALA A 321 -7.32 -30.17 2.78
CA ALA A 321 -8.63 -29.52 2.89
C ALA A 321 -9.10 -28.98 1.53
N ASN A 322 -8.18 -28.56 0.65
CA ASN A 322 -8.49 -27.98 -0.64
C ASN A 322 -7.43 -28.34 -1.70
N LYS A 323 -7.76 -29.30 -2.58
CA LYS A 323 -6.88 -29.78 -3.65
C LYS A 323 -6.38 -28.68 -4.58
N GLU A 324 -7.20 -27.68 -4.85
CA GLU A 324 -6.84 -26.59 -5.75
C GLU A 324 -5.77 -25.68 -5.13
N VAL A 325 -5.91 -25.38 -3.84
CA VAL A 325 -4.93 -24.59 -3.10
C VAL A 325 -3.63 -25.35 -2.96
N THR A 326 -3.67 -26.63 -2.58
CA THR A 326 -2.45 -27.47 -2.51
C THR A 326 -1.76 -27.59 -3.86
N ARG A 327 -2.51 -27.74 -4.96
CA ARG A 327 -1.94 -27.77 -6.32
C ARG A 327 -1.29 -26.45 -6.71
N TYR A 328 -1.91 -25.32 -6.35
CA TYR A 328 -1.29 -24.01 -6.56
C TYR A 328 0.00 -23.85 -5.74
N GLY A 329 -0.02 -24.24 -4.47
CA GLY A 329 1.18 -24.26 -3.63
C GLY A 329 2.30 -25.10 -4.23
N LEU A 330 1.97 -26.28 -4.78
CA LEU A 330 2.95 -27.15 -5.44
C LEU A 330 3.53 -26.50 -6.71
N ALA A 331 2.69 -25.89 -7.54
CA ALA A 331 3.16 -25.15 -8.72
C ALA A 331 4.12 -24.01 -8.32
N TYR A 332 3.81 -23.29 -7.24
CA TYR A 332 4.68 -22.25 -6.72
C TYR A 332 5.98 -22.80 -6.12
N ALA A 333 5.94 -23.96 -5.45
CA ALA A 333 7.14 -24.63 -4.94
C ALA A 333 8.06 -25.08 -6.08
N TYR A 334 7.52 -25.66 -7.16
CA TYR A 334 8.30 -25.97 -8.36
C TYR A 334 8.90 -24.72 -9.00
N PHE A 335 8.14 -23.61 -9.05
CA PHE A 335 8.65 -22.34 -9.55
C PHE A 335 9.85 -21.84 -8.74
N ARG A 336 9.77 -21.86 -7.40
CA ARG A 336 10.89 -21.52 -6.50
C ARG A 336 12.11 -22.41 -6.73
N ALA A 337 11.88 -23.71 -6.94
CA ALA A 337 12.93 -24.68 -7.23
C ALA A 337 13.49 -24.60 -8.66
N ASN A 338 13.15 -23.57 -9.46
CA ASN A 338 13.51 -23.40 -10.87
C ASN A 338 13.04 -24.54 -11.81
N ARG A 339 12.07 -25.37 -11.37
CA ARG A 339 11.46 -26.45 -12.14
C ARG A 339 10.27 -25.93 -12.95
N TYR A 340 10.55 -25.06 -13.92
CA TYR A 340 9.52 -24.27 -14.62
C TYR A 340 8.50 -25.11 -15.39
N ASP A 341 8.92 -26.18 -16.05
CA ASP A 341 8.00 -27.03 -16.83
C ASP A 341 7.04 -27.82 -15.92
N ASP A 342 7.54 -28.30 -14.78
CA ASP A 342 6.72 -28.93 -13.74
C ASP A 342 5.74 -27.92 -13.12
N ALA A 343 6.19 -26.69 -12.87
CA ALA A 343 5.35 -25.61 -12.37
C ALA A 343 4.19 -25.29 -13.34
N LEU A 344 4.48 -25.12 -14.63
CA LEU A 344 3.46 -24.85 -15.65
C LEU A 344 2.50 -26.04 -15.80
N THR A 345 3.01 -27.27 -15.83
CA THR A 345 2.19 -28.49 -15.91
C THR A 345 1.27 -28.62 -14.71
N THR A 346 1.77 -28.33 -13.51
CA THR A 346 1.00 -28.39 -12.26
C THR A 346 -0.06 -27.29 -12.19
N LEU A 347 0.22 -26.10 -12.73
CA LEU A 347 -0.69 -24.96 -12.75
C LEU A 347 -1.78 -25.08 -13.83
N ALA A 348 -1.52 -25.77 -14.94
CA ALA A 348 -2.42 -25.83 -16.10
C ALA A 348 -3.87 -26.26 -15.78
N PRO A 349 -4.14 -27.29 -14.94
CA PRO A 349 -5.50 -27.64 -14.56
C PRO A 349 -6.25 -26.52 -13.84
N LEU A 350 -5.54 -25.68 -13.07
CA LEU A 350 -6.13 -24.54 -12.35
C LEU A 350 -6.53 -23.42 -13.31
N LEU A 351 -5.70 -23.17 -14.33
CA LEU A 351 -6.00 -22.22 -15.40
C LEU A 351 -7.16 -22.68 -16.28
N ILE A 352 -7.33 -23.99 -16.50
CA ILE A 352 -8.52 -24.52 -17.19
C ILE A 352 -9.77 -24.29 -16.35
N LYS A 353 -9.71 -24.60 -15.05
CA LYS A 353 -10.84 -24.44 -14.13
C LYS A 353 -11.22 -22.98 -13.91
N ARG A 354 -10.23 -22.07 -13.82
CA ARG A 354 -10.42 -20.64 -13.56
C ARG A 354 -9.52 -19.80 -14.48
N PRO A 355 -9.89 -19.61 -15.76
CA PRO A 355 -9.04 -19.01 -16.78
C PRO A 355 -8.75 -17.52 -16.58
N ASN A 356 -9.51 -16.84 -15.73
CA ASN A 356 -9.40 -15.40 -15.48
C ASN A 356 -8.92 -15.07 -14.06
N ARG A 357 -8.48 -16.07 -13.27
CA ARG A 357 -8.00 -15.83 -11.91
C ARG A 357 -6.64 -15.13 -11.94
N ILE A 358 -6.59 -13.89 -11.45
CA ILE A 358 -5.39 -13.04 -11.41
C ILE A 358 -4.19 -13.79 -10.82
N THR A 359 -4.37 -14.46 -9.68
CA THR A 359 -3.32 -15.23 -8.99
C THR A 359 -2.67 -16.28 -9.88
N TYR A 360 -3.46 -16.98 -10.70
CA TYR A 360 -2.97 -18.03 -11.60
C TYR A 360 -2.33 -17.45 -12.85
N LEU A 361 -2.94 -16.43 -13.44
CA LEU A 361 -2.38 -15.73 -14.60
C LEU A 361 -1.05 -15.04 -14.28
N TYR A 362 -0.98 -14.35 -13.14
CA TYR A 362 0.25 -13.74 -12.63
C TYR A 362 1.34 -14.80 -12.43
N THR A 363 1.03 -15.90 -11.74
CA THR A 363 2.00 -16.97 -11.47
C THR A 363 2.48 -17.62 -12.77
N GLN A 364 1.58 -17.87 -13.73
CA GLN A 364 1.96 -18.38 -15.05
C GLN A 364 2.91 -17.42 -15.77
N ALA A 365 2.59 -16.13 -15.78
CA ALA A 365 3.43 -15.12 -16.41
C ALA A 365 4.80 -15.01 -15.74
N SER A 366 4.88 -15.07 -14.40
CA SER A 366 6.15 -15.10 -13.66
C SER A 366 7.01 -16.30 -14.02
N ILE A 367 6.41 -17.49 -14.14
CA ILE A 367 7.14 -18.70 -14.57
C ILE A 367 7.66 -18.55 -16.01
N LEU A 368 6.83 -18.04 -16.93
CA LEU A 368 7.22 -17.80 -18.32
C LEU A 368 8.36 -16.78 -18.42
N MET A 369 8.30 -15.68 -17.67
CA MET A 369 9.38 -14.69 -17.60
C MET A 369 10.69 -15.31 -17.07
N ALA A 370 10.63 -16.15 -16.04
CA ALA A 370 11.81 -16.83 -15.52
C ALA A 370 12.42 -17.83 -16.52
N LYS A 371 11.58 -18.45 -17.37
CA LYS A 371 12.01 -19.26 -18.52
C LYS A 371 12.47 -18.42 -19.73
N SER A 372 12.53 -17.09 -19.60
CA SER A 372 12.82 -16.14 -20.69
C SER A 372 11.81 -16.14 -21.85
N ASP A 373 10.63 -16.75 -21.68
CA ASP A 373 9.51 -16.63 -22.63
C ASP A 373 8.71 -15.35 -22.35
N TYR A 374 9.33 -14.20 -22.63
CA TYR A 374 8.70 -12.90 -22.39
C TYR A 374 7.49 -12.66 -23.28
N LYS A 375 7.49 -13.18 -24.52
CA LYS A 375 6.34 -13.08 -25.43
C LYS A 375 5.15 -13.89 -24.92
N GLY A 376 5.39 -15.09 -24.39
CA GLY A 376 4.37 -15.89 -23.71
C GLY A 376 3.79 -15.16 -22.50
N ALA A 377 4.65 -14.63 -21.63
CA ALA A 377 4.22 -13.85 -20.46
C ALA A 377 3.35 -12.65 -20.84
N ILE A 378 3.78 -11.86 -21.84
CA ILE A 378 3.03 -10.71 -22.39
C ILE A 378 1.61 -11.13 -22.80
N ARG A 379 1.46 -12.22 -23.57
CA ARG A 379 0.13 -12.70 -23.99
C ARG A 379 -0.78 -13.09 -22.82
N VAL A 380 -0.22 -13.76 -21.81
CA VAL A 380 -0.97 -14.14 -20.60
C VAL A 380 -1.43 -12.88 -19.85
N LEU A 381 -0.56 -11.89 -19.71
CA LEU A 381 -0.82 -10.66 -18.98
C LEU A 381 -1.80 -9.73 -19.71
N GLU A 382 -1.70 -9.63 -21.04
CA GLU A 382 -2.68 -8.92 -21.88
C GLU A 382 -4.08 -9.51 -21.74
N LYS A 383 -4.18 -10.85 -21.75
CA LYS A 383 -5.44 -11.53 -21.47
C LYS A 383 -5.95 -11.20 -20.06
N GLY A 384 -5.08 -11.21 -19.05
CA GLY A 384 -5.49 -10.86 -17.68
C GLY A 384 -6.01 -9.43 -17.56
N LEU A 385 -5.27 -8.47 -18.15
CA LEU A 385 -5.60 -7.05 -18.11
C LEU A 385 -6.84 -6.70 -18.94
N SER A 386 -7.23 -7.50 -19.93
CA SER A 386 -8.49 -7.28 -20.66
C SER A 386 -9.74 -7.55 -19.81
N PHE A 387 -9.64 -8.43 -18.80
CA PHE A 387 -10.72 -8.70 -17.83
C PHE A 387 -10.58 -7.90 -16.52
N SER A 388 -9.36 -7.51 -16.16
CA SER A 388 -9.08 -6.72 -14.95
C SER A 388 -8.15 -5.56 -15.28
N PRO A 389 -8.67 -4.51 -15.95
CA PRO A 389 -7.89 -3.33 -16.29
C PRO A 389 -7.23 -2.73 -15.04
N ASP A 390 -6.00 -2.25 -15.20
CA ASP A 390 -5.22 -1.58 -14.17
C ASP A 390 -4.96 -2.38 -12.88
N ASN A 391 -5.26 -3.69 -12.85
CA ASN A 391 -4.92 -4.54 -11.72
C ASN A 391 -3.41 -4.49 -11.45
N TYR A 392 -3.03 -4.19 -10.20
CA TYR A 392 -1.65 -3.87 -9.85
C TYR A 392 -0.68 -5.04 -10.10
N PRO A 393 -0.93 -6.27 -9.60
CA PRO A 393 -0.08 -7.42 -9.90
C PRO A 393 0.14 -7.66 -11.39
N LEU A 394 -0.94 -7.70 -12.18
CA LEU A 394 -0.84 -7.95 -13.62
C LEU A 394 -0.12 -6.80 -14.35
N SER A 395 -0.42 -5.55 -13.99
CA SER A 395 0.19 -4.38 -14.62
C SER A 395 1.69 -4.29 -14.36
N MET A 396 2.13 -4.58 -13.13
CA MET A 396 3.56 -4.58 -12.78
C MET A 396 4.31 -5.72 -13.48
N ALA A 397 3.75 -6.93 -13.49
CA ALA A 397 4.32 -8.04 -14.27
C ALA A 397 4.34 -7.74 -15.77
N TYR A 398 3.33 -7.04 -16.30
CA TYR A 398 3.26 -6.68 -17.72
C TYR A 398 4.33 -5.67 -18.10
N ALA A 399 4.51 -4.62 -17.29
CA ALA A 399 5.59 -3.66 -17.48
C ALA A 399 6.97 -4.34 -17.44
N GLU A 400 7.19 -5.27 -16.51
CA GLU A 400 8.44 -6.03 -16.44
C GLU A 400 8.64 -6.95 -17.65
N ALA A 401 7.60 -7.70 -18.07
CA ALA A 401 7.66 -8.57 -19.24
C ALA A 401 7.98 -7.78 -20.52
N LEU A 402 7.33 -6.62 -20.71
CA LEU A 402 7.60 -5.70 -21.81
C LEU A 402 9.05 -5.19 -21.77
N LEU A 403 9.52 -4.76 -20.60
CA LEU A 403 10.87 -4.25 -20.42
C LEU A 403 11.94 -5.31 -20.75
N ARG A 404 11.74 -6.54 -20.27
CA ARG A 404 12.62 -7.69 -20.55
C ARG A 404 12.55 -8.14 -22.01
N ASN A 405 11.41 -7.95 -22.67
CA ASN A 405 11.24 -8.14 -24.11
C ASN A 405 11.72 -6.94 -24.96
N ASN A 406 12.52 -6.05 -24.38
CA ASN A 406 13.08 -4.86 -25.04
C ASN A 406 12.02 -3.88 -25.59
N GLN A 407 10.89 -3.73 -24.89
CA GLN A 407 9.83 -2.77 -25.20
C GLN A 407 9.69 -1.71 -24.09
N PRO A 408 10.68 -0.82 -23.92
CA PRO A 408 10.72 0.10 -22.77
C PRO A 408 9.64 1.21 -22.83
N LEU A 409 9.21 1.65 -24.02
CA LEU A 409 8.21 2.71 -24.13
C LEU A 409 6.79 2.22 -23.72
N PRO A 410 6.29 1.07 -24.21
CA PRO A 410 5.08 0.47 -23.68
C PRO A 410 5.16 0.19 -22.16
N ALA A 411 6.27 -0.37 -21.70
CA ALA A 411 6.49 -0.63 -20.27
C ALA A 411 6.36 0.65 -19.43
N LEU A 412 7.01 1.74 -19.88
CA LEU A 412 6.97 3.05 -19.21
C LEU A 412 5.54 3.58 -19.09
N LYS A 413 4.70 3.43 -20.12
CA LYS A 413 3.30 3.87 -20.10
C LYS A 413 2.51 3.15 -19.00
N VAL A 414 2.65 1.83 -18.93
CA VAL A 414 1.95 0.98 -17.94
C VAL A 414 2.39 1.32 -16.52
N VAL A 415 3.70 1.34 -16.27
CA VAL A 415 4.22 1.58 -14.91
C VAL A 415 3.94 3.01 -14.43
N LYS A 416 3.92 4.01 -15.33
CA LYS A 416 3.61 5.40 -14.96
C LYS A 416 2.17 5.53 -14.44
N GLN A 417 1.22 4.80 -15.03
CA GLN A 417 -0.16 4.76 -14.54
C GLN A 417 -0.24 4.15 -13.14
N GLN A 418 0.50 3.06 -12.88
CA GLN A 418 0.55 2.44 -11.55
C GLN A 418 1.25 3.35 -10.53
N GLN A 419 2.32 4.04 -10.92
CA GLN A 419 3.00 5.02 -10.07
C GLN A 419 2.07 6.17 -9.67
N GLN A 420 1.29 6.70 -10.60
CA GLN A 420 0.32 7.77 -10.32
C GLN A 420 -0.78 7.31 -9.35
N ALA A 421 -1.28 6.08 -9.51
CA ALA A 421 -2.29 5.52 -8.62
C ALA A 421 -1.72 5.16 -7.24
N LYS A 422 -0.44 4.79 -7.14
CA LYS A 422 0.21 4.30 -5.92
C LYS A 422 1.58 4.97 -5.71
N PRO A 423 1.63 6.29 -5.44
CA PRO A 423 2.87 7.07 -5.46
C PRO A 423 3.86 6.70 -4.36
N LEU A 424 3.41 6.05 -3.29
CA LEU A 424 4.22 5.65 -2.14
C LEU A 424 4.89 4.27 -2.30
N LEU A 425 4.64 3.57 -3.41
CA LEU A 425 5.28 2.28 -3.71
C LEU A 425 6.63 2.48 -4.41
N PRO A 426 7.73 1.89 -3.90
CA PRO A 426 9.04 2.02 -4.54
C PRO A 426 9.13 1.33 -5.91
N ASN A 427 8.52 0.15 -6.07
CA ASN A 427 8.75 -0.70 -7.25
C ASN A 427 8.37 -0.04 -8.60
N PRO A 428 7.24 0.69 -8.73
CA PRO A 428 6.96 1.47 -9.94
C PRO A 428 8.09 2.44 -10.33
N TRP A 429 8.68 3.14 -9.35
CA TRP A 429 9.81 4.05 -9.61
C TRP A 429 11.06 3.32 -10.07
N TYR A 430 11.34 2.14 -9.52
CA TYR A 430 12.44 1.30 -9.95
C TYR A 430 12.28 0.91 -11.43
N ILE A 431 11.15 0.32 -11.82
CA ILE A 431 10.88 -0.08 -13.21
C ILE A 431 10.88 1.13 -14.15
N MET A 432 10.35 2.29 -13.73
CA MET A 432 10.43 3.53 -14.49
C MET A 432 11.88 3.93 -14.78
N SER A 433 12.78 3.81 -13.79
CA SER A 433 14.19 4.15 -13.99
C SER A 433 14.86 3.24 -15.03
N GLU A 434 14.54 1.95 -15.02
CA GLU A 434 15.07 0.99 -15.99
C GLU A 434 14.51 1.25 -17.40
N CYS A 435 13.23 1.63 -17.51
CA CYS A 435 12.63 2.05 -18.77
C CYS A 435 13.33 3.30 -19.33
N TYR A 436 13.53 4.33 -18.50
CA TYR A 436 14.23 5.55 -18.92
C TYR A 436 15.67 5.27 -19.35
N GLY A 437 16.37 4.36 -18.67
CA GLY A 437 17.73 3.96 -19.03
C GLY A 437 17.80 3.36 -20.42
N LYS A 438 16.88 2.44 -20.75
CA LYS A 438 16.78 1.86 -22.10
C LYS A 438 16.36 2.86 -23.19
N LEU A 439 15.67 3.93 -22.80
CA LEU A 439 15.26 5.01 -23.70
C LEU A 439 16.34 6.10 -23.86
N GLY A 440 17.46 6.02 -23.14
CA GLY A 440 18.49 7.06 -23.12
C GLY A 440 18.06 8.36 -22.42
N ASN A 441 16.97 8.34 -21.64
CA ASN A 441 16.50 9.51 -20.90
C ASN A 441 17.19 9.60 -19.54
N ASN A 442 18.39 10.19 -19.52
CA ASN A 442 19.22 10.30 -18.31
C ASN A 442 18.56 11.12 -17.19
N ILE A 443 17.84 12.20 -17.51
CA ILE A 443 17.10 12.99 -16.52
C ILE A 443 16.05 12.09 -15.85
N GLY A 444 15.25 11.38 -16.64
CA GLY A 444 14.22 10.47 -16.14
C GLY A 444 14.77 9.33 -15.27
N VAL A 445 15.94 8.78 -15.61
CA VAL A 445 16.64 7.78 -14.78
C VAL A 445 16.91 8.32 -13.39
N HIS A 446 17.55 9.49 -13.33
CA HIS A 446 17.96 10.11 -12.08
C HIS A 446 16.77 10.57 -11.23
N GLU A 447 15.71 11.09 -11.85
CA GLU A 447 14.48 11.42 -11.14
C GLU A 447 13.82 10.17 -10.52
N ALA A 448 13.63 9.12 -11.32
CA ALA A 448 12.97 7.91 -10.85
C ALA A 448 13.80 7.18 -9.77
N ARG A 449 15.14 7.14 -9.90
CA ARG A 449 16.02 6.61 -8.86
C ARG A 449 16.03 7.47 -7.60
N GLY A 450 15.96 8.80 -7.75
CA GLY A 450 15.82 9.73 -6.64
C GLY A 450 14.60 9.40 -5.78
N GLU A 451 13.45 9.22 -6.42
CA GLU A 451 12.20 8.85 -5.74
C GLU A 451 12.25 7.45 -5.13
N TYR A 452 12.80 6.46 -5.85
CA TYR A 452 13.00 5.11 -5.33
C TYR A 452 13.84 5.11 -4.05
N TYR A 453 15.00 5.80 -4.07
CA TYR A 453 15.87 5.90 -2.90
C TYR A 453 15.22 6.67 -1.75
N PHE A 454 14.45 7.71 -2.07
CA PHE A 454 13.71 8.44 -1.04
C PHE A 454 12.68 7.55 -0.34
N LEU A 455 11.86 6.82 -1.11
CA LEU A 455 10.81 5.94 -0.58
C LEU A 455 11.36 4.71 0.16
N THR A 456 12.63 4.35 -0.06
CA THR A 456 13.35 3.27 0.63
C THR A 456 14.28 3.79 1.75
N GLY A 457 14.17 5.08 2.11
CA GLY A 457 14.89 5.69 3.23
C GLY A 457 16.39 5.93 2.98
N ARG A 458 16.87 5.79 1.74
CA ARG A 458 18.26 6.09 1.34
C ARG A 458 18.40 7.56 0.93
N LEU A 459 18.23 8.44 1.90
CA LEU A 459 18.11 9.89 1.68
C LEU A 459 19.28 10.51 0.91
N GLU A 460 20.52 10.17 1.29
CA GLU A 460 21.72 10.70 0.63
C GLU A 460 21.77 10.33 -0.85
N LYS A 461 21.49 9.07 -1.18
CA LYS A 461 21.41 8.59 -2.56
C LYS A 461 20.27 9.26 -3.33
N ALA A 462 19.14 9.52 -2.68
CA ALA A 462 18.03 10.23 -3.30
C ALA A 462 18.43 11.65 -3.72
N LEU A 463 19.09 12.39 -2.80
CA LEU A 463 19.58 13.74 -3.06
C LEU A 463 20.65 13.76 -4.15
N GLU A 464 21.58 12.80 -4.12
CA GLU A 464 22.62 12.64 -5.14
C GLU A 464 22.00 12.48 -6.54
N GLN A 465 21.07 11.53 -6.70
CA GLN A 465 20.40 11.30 -7.98
C GLN A 465 19.66 12.55 -8.47
N LEU A 466 18.90 13.23 -7.61
CA LEU A 466 18.17 14.43 -8.02
C LEU A 466 19.09 15.62 -8.34
N ASN A 467 20.27 15.73 -7.72
CA ASN A 467 21.26 16.73 -8.12
C ASN A 467 21.79 16.47 -9.53
N TYR A 468 22.04 15.20 -9.91
CA TYR A 468 22.40 14.84 -11.29
C TYR A 468 21.28 15.20 -12.27
N ALA A 469 20.02 14.87 -11.94
CA ALA A 469 18.87 15.26 -12.75
C ALA A 469 18.77 16.80 -12.93
N GLN A 470 18.95 17.55 -11.84
CA GLN A 470 18.89 19.01 -11.85
C GLN A 470 19.99 19.63 -12.73
N ALA A 471 21.20 19.09 -12.66
CA ALA A 471 22.34 19.55 -13.45
C ALA A 471 22.13 19.31 -14.96
N LEU A 472 21.51 18.20 -15.33
CA LEU A 472 21.16 17.88 -16.72
C LEU A 472 19.97 18.71 -17.25
N ALA A 473 19.13 19.24 -16.37
CA ALA A 473 17.93 19.99 -16.74
C ALA A 473 18.15 21.51 -16.88
N GLN A 474 19.39 22.02 -16.90
CA GLN A 474 19.65 23.47 -16.86
C GLN A 474 19.00 24.28 -18.00
N GLU A 475 18.85 23.67 -19.17
CA GLU A 475 18.26 24.32 -20.35
C GLU A 475 16.72 24.36 -20.31
N ASP A 476 16.08 23.54 -19.45
CA ASP A 476 14.63 23.53 -19.23
C ASP A 476 14.32 24.13 -17.86
N PHE A 477 13.98 25.42 -17.84
CA PHE A 477 13.69 26.15 -16.61
C PHE A 477 12.56 25.52 -15.78
N GLN A 478 11.51 25.00 -16.42
CA GLN A 478 10.37 24.41 -15.71
C GLN A 478 10.78 23.10 -15.04
N LEU A 479 11.48 22.24 -15.78
CA LEU A 479 11.99 20.97 -15.28
C LEU A 479 13.02 21.16 -14.16
N HIS A 480 13.98 22.06 -14.36
CA HIS A 480 14.98 22.41 -13.35
C HIS A 480 14.34 22.87 -12.05
N THR A 481 13.33 23.75 -12.15
CA THR A 481 12.62 24.29 -10.98
C THR A 481 11.83 23.20 -10.26
N ARG A 482 11.17 22.29 -10.99
CA ARG A 482 10.46 21.15 -10.41
C ARG A 482 11.40 20.23 -9.61
N ILE A 483 12.54 19.88 -10.18
CA ILE A 483 13.54 19.02 -9.52
C ILE A 483 14.12 19.73 -8.29
N ARG A 484 14.44 21.03 -8.42
CA ARG A 484 14.91 21.85 -7.29
C ARG A 484 13.91 21.88 -6.14
N ASN A 485 12.63 22.07 -6.43
CA ASN A 485 11.58 22.05 -5.43
C ASN A 485 11.49 20.68 -4.73
N ARG A 486 11.60 19.59 -5.49
CA ARG A 486 11.60 18.24 -4.93
C ARG A 486 12.82 17.98 -4.03
N LEU A 487 14.01 18.42 -4.44
CA LEU A 487 15.21 18.40 -3.60
C LEU A 487 15.00 19.12 -2.26
N MET A 488 14.39 20.31 -2.28
CA MET A 488 14.10 21.07 -1.06
C MET A 488 13.09 20.33 -0.16
N GLN A 489 12.04 19.72 -0.73
CA GLN A 489 11.09 18.91 0.01
C GLN A 489 11.78 17.73 0.72
N ILE A 490 12.62 16.99 -0.01
CA ILE A 490 13.34 15.83 0.54
C ILE A 490 14.29 16.27 1.66
N LYS A 491 15.03 17.38 1.48
CA LYS A 491 15.89 17.93 2.55
C LYS A 491 15.11 18.30 3.81
N ARG A 492 13.94 18.93 3.67
CA ARG A 492 13.07 19.28 4.82
C ARG A 492 12.59 18.03 5.57
N SER A 493 12.25 16.97 4.82
CA SER A 493 11.72 15.73 5.40
C SER A 493 12.71 14.97 6.30
N ALA A 494 14.00 15.30 6.24
CA ALA A 494 15.02 14.73 7.13
C ALA A 494 14.77 15.03 8.61
N ASN A 495 14.02 16.09 8.90
CA ASN A 495 13.67 16.49 10.26
C ASN A 495 12.31 15.93 10.72
N ASP A 496 11.55 15.25 9.86
CA ASP A 496 10.21 14.74 10.19
C ASP A 496 10.25 13.69 11.33
N LEU A 497 11.36 12.97 11.51
CA LEU A 497 11.59 12.00 12.60
C LEU A 497 12.08 12.66 13.91
N LYS A 498 12.21 13.99 13.96
CA LYS A 498 12.66 14.73 15.17
C LYS A 498 11.53 15.51 15.83
N LEU A 499 10.32 15.41 15.26
CA LEU A 499 9.06 15.95 15.80
C LEU A 499 8.61 15.07 16.97
#